data_AF-A0A671QX01-F1
#
_entry.id   AF-A0A671QX01-F1
#
_cell.length_a   1.000
_cell.length_b   1.000
_cell.length_c   1.000
_cell.angle_alpha   90.00
_cell.angle_beta   90.00
_cell.angle_gamma   90.00
#
_symmetry.space_group_name_H-M   'P 1'
#
loop_
_entity.id
_entity.type
_entity.pdbx_description
1 polymer ?
#
loop_
_entity_poly.entity_id
_entity_poly.type
_entity_poly.pdbx_seq_one_letter_code
_entity_poly.pdbx_strand_id
1 'polypeptide(L)'
;MGCTLSSDDKSAQERSKMIDKNLRDDGEKASREVKLLLLGELAAPLVNRIIHEAGYSEEECKQYRAVVYSNTIQSIIAIIRAMGRLKIDFADPGRADDARQLFVLAGSADEGYMTSELSGIIQRLWKDGGVQACFSRSREYQLNDSASYLHLFDYKFRDRTVIF
;
A
#
# COMPACT_ATOMS: atom_id res chain seq x y z
N MET A 1 66.43 23.02 12.39
CA MET A 1 65.13 23.04 11.69
C MET A 1 64.20 22.10 12.44
N GLY A 2 63.28 22.66 13.23
CA GLY A 2 62.41 21.93 14.14
C GLY A 2 61.34 21.17 13.38
N CYS A 3 61.30 19.86 13.61
CA CYS A 3 60.34 18.93 13.07
C CYS A 3 59.06 19.00 13.92
N THR A 4 58.08 19.80 13.50
CA THR A 4 56.72 19.80 14.05
C THR A 4 55.76 19.26 12.98
N LEU A 5 55.82 17.96 12.70
CA LEU A 5 54.71 17.27 12.04
C LEU A 5 53.59 17.23 13.09
N SER A 6 52.61 18.14 12.93
CA SER A 6 51.51 18.37 13.87
C SER A 6 50.77 17.05 14.13
N SER A 7 50.27 16.86 15.35
CA SER A 7 49.36 15.75 15.68
C SER A 7 48.16 15.66 14.73
N ASP A 8 47.82 16.77 14.08
CA ASP A 8 46.79 16.86 13.06
C ASP A 8 47.12 16.09 11.77
N ASP A 9 48.39 16.04 11.34
CA ASP A 9 48.77 15.26 10.15
C ASP A 9 48.69 13.76 10.42
N LYS A 10 48.99 13.32 11.65
CA LYS A 10 48.85 11.91 12.06
C LYS A 10 47.39 11.50 12.14
N SER A 11 46.53 12.35 12.71
CA SER A 11 45.09 12.06 12.78
C SER A 11 44.43 12.10 11.39
N ALA A 12 44.90 12.97 10.49
CA ALA A 12 44.48 12.98 9.09
C ALA A 12 44.91 11.71 8.34
N GLN A 13 46.15 11.24 8.54
CA GLN A 13 46.61 9.97 7.97
C GLN A 13 45.84 8.76 8.49
N GLU A 14 45.50 8.72 9.78
CA GLU A 14 44.68 7.64 10.35
C GLU A 14 43.24 7.66 9.81
N ARG A 15 42.63 8.84 9.67
CA ARG A 15 41.33 8.98 9.00
C ARG A 15 41.39 8.53 7.54
N SER A 16 42.42 8.93 6.80
CA SER A 16 42.60 8.52 5.40
C SER A 16 42.71 7.00 5.28
N LYS A 17 43.48 6.36 6.17
CA LYS A 17 43.58 4.89 6.21
C LYS A 17 42.25 4.20 6.54
N MET A 18 41.44 4.77 7.43
CA MET A 18 40.10 4.22 7.72
C MET A 18 39.17 4.36 6.51
N ILE A 19 39.22 5.49 5.81
CA ILE A 19 38.43 5.73 4.59
C ILE A 19 38.82 4.73 3.49
N ASP A 20 40.11 4.52 3.26
CA ASP A 20 40.60 3.56 2.26
C ASP A 20 40.19 2.12 2.60
N LYS A 21 40.19 1.77 3.88
CA LYS A 21 39.73 0.45 4.34
C LYS A 21 38.23 0.27 4.10
N ASN A 22 37.42 1.27 4.46
CA ASN A 22 35.97 1.22 4.22
C ASN A 22 35.65 1.16 2.71
N LEU A 23 36.33 1.96 1.88
CA LEU A 23 36.17 1.93 0.42
C LEU A 23 36.51 0.56 -0.17
N ARG A 24 37.54 -0.12 0.35
CA ARG A 24 37.91 -1.46 -0.09
C ARG A 24 36.88 -2.50 0.33
N ASP A 25 36.42 -2.45 1.57
CA ASP A 25 35.39 -3.36 2.10
C ASP A 25 34.05 -3.16 1.36
N ASP A 26 33.67 -1.91 1.05
CA ASP A 26 32.47 -1.57 0.30
C ASP A 26 32.59 -1.97 -1.18
N GLY A 27 33.78 -1.80 -1.79
CA GLY A 27 34.06 -2.27 -3.14
C GLY A 27 33.98 -3.79 -3.27
N GLU A 28 34.49 -4.53 -2.28
CA GLU A 28 34.41 -5.99 -2.28
C GLU A 28 32.97 -6.48 -2.10
N LYS A 29 32.18 -5.83 -1.22
CA LYS A 29 30.74 -6.10 -1.10
C LYS A 29 29.98 -5.79 -2.39
N ALA A 30 30.21 -4.63 -3.00
CA ALA A 30 29.54 -4.21 -4.23
C ALA A 30 29.88 -5.13 -5.41
N SER A 31 31.10 -5.69 -5.47
CA SER A 31 31.49 -6.65 -6.51
C SER A 31 30.82 -8.03 -6.37
N ARG A 32 30.39 -8.39 -5.16
CA ARG A 32 29.65 -9.63 -4.86
C ARG A 32 28.13 -9.45 -4.97
N GLU A 33 27.66 -8.22 -5.10
CA GLU A 33 26.25 -7.90 -5.22
C GLU A 33 25.78 -8.07 -6.67
N VAL A 34 24.78 -8.92 -6.88
CA VAL A 34 24.15 -9.12 -8.19
C VAL A 34 23.06 -8.05 -8.36
N LYS A 35 23.30 -7.06 -9.22
CA LYS A 35 22.31 -6.01 -9.53
C LYS A 35 21.28 -6.53 -10.54
N LEU A 36 20.06 -6.73 -10.08
CA LEU A 36 18.91 -7.07 -10.93
C LEU A 36 18.21 -5.79 -11.38
N LEU A 37 18.11 -5.59 -12.69
CA LEU A 37 17.31 -4.51 -13.28
C LEU A 37 15.93 -5.06 -13.62
N LEU A 38 14.89 -4.55 -12.97
CA LEU A 38 13.51 -4.93 -13.24
C LEU A 38 12.85 -3.92 -14.20
N LEU A 39 12.41 -4.37 -15.38
CA LEU A 39 11.59 -3.57 -16.29
C LEU A 39 10.15 -4.09 -16.29
N GLY A 40 9.20 -3.25 -15.85
CA GLY A 40 7.76 -3.52 -15.90
C GLY A 40 6.96 -2.71 -14.88
N GLU A 41 5.64 -2.58 -15.08
CA GLU A 41 4.68 -1.95 -14.13
C GLU A 41 4.44 -2.78 -12.85
N LEU A 42 5.04 -3.96 -12.73
CA LEU A 42 5.02 -4.70 -11.47
C LEU A 42 5.92 -3.96 -10.48
N ALA A 43 5.28 -3.31 -9.51
CA ALA A 43 5.95 -2.54 -8.48
C ALA A 43 7.15 -3.33 -7.92
N ALA A 44 8.35 -2.77 -8.08
CA ALA A 44 9.60 -3.27 -7.52
C ALA A 44 9.51 -3.89 -6.09
N PRO A 45 8.69 -3.39 -5.14
CA PRO A 45 8.50 -4.03 -3.83
C PRO A 45 7.88 -5.44 -3.87
N LEU A 46 7.03 -5.75 -4.86
CA LEU A 46 6.39 -7.08 -4.96
C LEU A 46 7.41 -8.15 -5.38
N VAL A 47 8.30 -7.80 -6.32
CA VAL A 47 9.28 -8.75 -6.86
C VAL A 47 10.46 -8.95 -5.91
N ASN A 48 10.88 -7.91 -5.18
CA ASN A 48 11.90 -8.06 -4.14
C ASN A 48 11.48 -9.04 -3.03
N ARG A 49 10.19 -9.21 -2.78
CA ARG A 49 9.67 -10.10 -1.72
C ARG A 49 9.50 -11.56 -2.10
N ILE A 50 9.31 -11.87 -3.38
CA ILE A 50 9.25 -13.27 -3.83
C ILE A 50 10.64 -13.93 -3.73
N ILE A 51 11.70 -13.12 -3.80
CA ILE A 51 13.10 -13.59 -3.86
C ILE A 51 13.73 -13.68 -2.46
N HIS A 52 13.30 -12.85 -1.51
CA HIS A 52 13.72 -12.90 -0.11
C HIS A 52 12.60 -13.54 0.73
N GLU A 53 12.74 -14.81 1.12
CA GLU A 53 11.86 -15.57 2.05
C GLU A 53 11.72 -14.95 3.47
N ALA A 54 12.01 -13.67 3.64
CA ALA A 54 11.68 -12.92 4.85
C ALA A 54 10.20 -12.53 4.78
N GLY A 55 9.37 -13.16 5.61
CA GLY A 55 7.98 -12.74 5.81
C GLY A 55 7.88 -11.26 6.19
N TYR A 56 6.67 -10.71 6.11
CA TYR A 56 6.40 -9.32 6.44
C TYR A 56 6.62 -9.06 7.94
N SER A 57 7.27 -7.95 8.30
CA SER A 57 7.30 -7.52 9.71
C SER A 57 5.89 -7.11 10.18
N GLU A 58 5.63 -7.11 11.48
CA GLU A 58 4.33 -6.65 12.02
C GLU A 58 4.05 -5.18 11.66
N GLU A 59 5.09 -4.36 11.62
CA GLU A 59 5.01 -2.95 11.23
C GLU A 59 4.62 -2.80 9.76
N GLU A 60 5.25 -3.59 8.89
CA GLU A 60 4.90 -3.63 7.47
C GLU A 60 3.46 -4.14 7.30
N CYS A 61 3.07 -5.20 8.00
CA CYS A 61 1.69 -5.72 7.99
C CYS A 61 0.66 -4.64 8.39
N LYS A 62 0.95 -3.83 9.41
CA LYS A 62 0.08 -2.72 9.84
C LYS A 62 -0.03 -1.65 8.75
N GLN A 63 1.07 -1.30 8.09
CA GLN A 63 1.08 -0.35 6.97
C GLN A 63 0.31 -0.89 5.76
N TYR A 64 0.55 -2.15 5.36
CA TYR A 64 -0.20 -2.78 4.26
C TYR A 64 -1.69 -2.85 4.55
N ARG A 65 -2.08 -3.16 5.79
CA ARG A 65 -3.48 -3.16 6.22
C ARG A 65 -4.13 -1.78 6.04
N ALA A 66 -3.44 -0.71 6.44
CA ALA A 66 -3.92 0.66 6.25
C ALA A 66 -4.09 1.02 4.76
N VAL A 67 -3.11 0.67 3.93
CA VAL A 67 -3.15 0.89 2.47
C VAL A 67 -4.31 0.13 1.82
N VAL A 68 -4.52 -1.13 2.21
CA VAL A 68 -5.61 -1.97 1.71
C VAL A 68 -6.97 -1.37 2.08
N TYR A 69 -7.14 -0.86 3.31
CA TYR A 69 -8.38 -0.16 3.69
C TYR A 69 -8.61 1.11 2.89
N SER A 70 -7.58 1.93 2.74
CA SER A 70 -7.66 3.18 1.97
C SER A 70 -8.08 2.88 0.53
N ASN A 71 -7.43 1.91 -0.12
CA ASN A 71 -7.78 1.47 -1.47
C ASN A 71 -9.22 0.95 -1.57
N THR A 72 -9.70 0.24 -0.55
CA THR A 72 -11.07 -0.30 -0.49
C THR A 72 -12.09 0.83 -0.44
N ILE A 73 -11.89 1.80 0.46
CA ILE A 73 -12.75 2.98 0.61
C ILE A 73 -12.74 3.83 -0.66
N GLN A 74 -11.56 4.08 -1.24
CA GLN A 74 -11.45 4.82 -2.48
C GLN A 74 -12.14 4.11 -3.64
N SER A 75 -12.02 2.78 -3.72
CA SER A 75 -12.66 1.98 -4.78
C SER A 75 -14.18 2.07 -4.73
N ILE A 76 -14.79 1.88 -3.55
CA ILE A 76 -16.25 1.96 -3.43
C ILE A 76 -16.77 3.40 -3.66
N ILE A 77 -16.03 4.42 -3.21
CA ILE A 77 -16.32 5.82 -3.52
C ILE A 77 -16.30 6.08 -5.03
N ALA A 78 -15.29 5.55 -5.73
CA ALA A 78 -15.18 5.70 -7.18
C ALA A 78 -16.38 5.06 -7.89
N ILE A 79 -16.82 3.87 -7.47
CA ILE A 79 -17.99 3.19 -8.03
C ILE A 79 -19.26 4.02 -7.80
N ILE A 80 -19.49 4.52 -6.59
CA ILE A 80 -20.69 5.34 -6.28
C ILE A 80 -20.69 6.64 -7.07
N ARG A 81 -19.52 7.30 -7.21
CA ARG A 81 -19.39 8.48 -8.07
C ARG A 81 -19.66 8.14 -9.54
N ALA A 82 -19.20 7.00 -10.02
CA ALA A 82 -19.47 6.53 -11.36
C ALA A 82 -20.95 6.20 -11.58
N MET A 83 -21.66 5.66 -10.59
CA MET A 83 -23.12 5.45 -10.66
C MET A 83 -23.86 6.75 -10.95
N GLY A 84 -23.50 7.84 -10.26
CA GLY A 84 -24.08 9.16 -10.52
C GLY A 84 -23.80 9.69 -11.94
N ARG A 85 -22.61 9.39 -12.51
CA ARG A 85 -22.25 9.79 -13.88
C ARG A 85 -22.95 8.93 -14.94
N LEU A 86 -23.02 7.62 -14.70
CA LEU A 86 -23.64 6.64 -15.60
C LEU A 86 -25.18 6.59 -15.45
N LYS A 87 -25.73 7.37 -14.52
CA LYS A 87 -27.17 7.40 -14.16
C LYS A 87 -27.72 6.01 -13.85
N ILE A 88 -26.95 5.24 -13.07
CA ILE A 88 -27.37 3.94 -12.56
C ILE A 88 -27.94 4.18 -11.17
N ASP A 89 -29.23 3.90 -11.01
CA ASP A 89 -29.89 3.96 -9.71
C ASP A 89 -29.52 2.74 -8.84
N PHE A 90 -29.56 2.94 -7.52
CA PHE A 90 -29.46 1.82 -6.58
C PHE A 90 -30.67 0.91 -6.71
N ALA A 91 -30.47 -0.40 -6.55
CA ALA A 91 -31.58 -1.35 -6.60
C ALA A 91 -32.49 -1.19 -5.38
N ASP A 92 -31.92 -0.91 -4.20
CA ASP A 92 -32.65 -0.55 -2.99
C ASP A 92 -32.45 0.94 -2.65
N PRO A 93 -33.54 1.75 -2.57
CA PRO A 93 -33.45 3.18 -2.24
C PRO A 93 -32.85 3.43 -0.85
N GLY A 94 -32.91 2.47 0.07
CA GLY A 94 -32.23 2.54 1.37
C GLY A 94 -30.70 2.58 1.26
N ARG A 95 -30.13 2.13 0.13
CA ARG A 95 -28.68 2.21 -0.12
C ARG A 95 -28.20 3.63 -0.39
N ALA A 96 -29.08 4.54 -0.78
CA ALA A 96 -28.72 5.94 -1.00
C ALA A 96 -28.27 6.62 0.32
N ASP A 97 -28.91 6.28 1.44
CA ASP A 97 -28.47 6.76 2.76
C ASP A 97 -27.18 6.09 3.21
N ASP A 98 -27.00 4.79 2.96
CA ASP A 98 -25.73 4.09 3.19
C ASP A 98 -24.57 4.75 2.41
N ALA A 99 -24.80 5.14 1.15
CA ALA A 99 -23.82 5.85 0.34
C ALA A 99 -23.45 7.22 0.92
N ARG A 100 -24.45 7.97 1.42
CA ARG A 100 -24.21 9.26 2.10
C ARG A 100 -23.39 9.08 3.38
N GLN A 101 -23.76 8.10 4.20
CA GLN A 101 -23.01 7.77 5.42
C GLN A 101 -21.57 7.37 5.10
N LEU A 102 -21.35 6.60 4.04
CA LEU A 102 -20.02 6.24 3.56
C LEU A 102 -19.16 7.47 3.24
N PHE A 103 -19.70 8.48 2.54
CA PHE A 103 -18.96 9.71 2.24
C PHE A 103 -18.58 10.49 3.49
N VAL A 104 -19.47 10.57 4.47
CA VAL A 104 -19.21 11.25 5.75
C VAL A 104 -18.11 10.52 6.52
N LEU A 105 -18.28 9.21 6.70
CA LEU A 105 -17.35 8.38 7.45
C LEU A 105 -15.97 8.31 6.79
N ALA A 106 -15.92 8.22 5.46
CA ALA A 106 -14.66 8.23 4.72
C ALA A 106 -13.95 9.59 4.79
N GLY A 107 -14.70 10.70 4.88
CA GLY A 107 -14.12 12.03 5.07
C GLY A 107 -13.58 12.28 6.48
N SER A 108 -14.09 11.56 7.48
CA SER A 108 -13.63 11.61 8.87
C SER A 108 -12.69 10.47 9.27
N ALA A 109 -12.48 9.48 8.40
CA ALA A 109 -11.66 8.32 8.69
C ALA A 109 -10.18 8.73 8.70
N ASP A 110 -9.54 8.56 9.86
CA ASP A 110 -8.10 8.71 9.99
C ASP A 110 -7.41 7.60 9.19
N GLU A 111 -6.30 7.93 8.52
CA GLU A 111 -5.58 6.99 7.66
C GLU A 111 -5.18 5.73 8.44
N GLY A 112 -5.84 4.61 8.15
CA GLY A 112 -5.45 3.28 8.65
C GLY A 112 -6.43 2.56 9.56
N TYR A 113 -7.58 3.15 9.90
CA TYR A 113 -8.61 2.47 10.71
C TYR A 113 -9.96 2.34 9.98
N MET A 114 -10.32 1.10 9.64
CA MET A 114 -11.67 0.76 9.17
C MET A 114 -12.55 0.44 10.39
N THR A 115 -13.57 1.26 10.65
CA THR A 115 -14.57 0.95 11.69
C THR A 115 -15.50 -0.18 11.22
N SER A 116 -16.04 -0.94 12.18
CA SER A 116 -17.00 -2.01 11.87
C SER A 116 -18.24 -1.47 11.15
N GLU A 117 -18.67 -0.25 11.47
CA GLU A 117 -19.79 0.41 10.81
C GLU A 117 -19.50 0.68 9.33
N LEU A 118 -18.34 1.26 9.02
CA LEU A 118 -17.94 1.55 7.63
C LEU A 118 -17.83 0.25 6.82
N SER A 119 -17.22 -0.79 7.38
CA SER A 119 -17.14 -2.09 6.71
C SER A 119 -18.54 -2.68 6.41
N GLY A 120 -19.49 -2.56 7.35
CA GLY A 120 -20.86 -3.02 7.17
C GLY A 120 -21.61 -2.24 6.09
N ILE A 121 -21.40 -0.91 6.02
CA ILE A 121 -21.96 -0.06 4.97
C ILE A 121 -21.40 -0.46 3.60
N ILE A 122 -20.08 -0.63 3.48
CA ILE A 122 -19.42 -1.04 2.23
C ILE A 122 -19.97 -2.39 1.74
N GLN A 123 -20.12 -3.37 2.65
CA GLN A 123 -20.67 -4.69 2.30
C GLN A 123 -22.11 -4.60 1.80
N ARG A 124 -22.93 -3.79 2.47
CA ARG A 124 -24.33 -3.57 2.09
C ARG A 124 -24.44 -2.90 0.72
N LEU A 125 -23.59 -1.92 0.44
CA LEU A 125 -23.52 -1.26 -0.86
C LEU A 125 -23.01 -2.22 -1.93
N TRP A 126 -21.99 -3.02 -1.65
CA TRP A 126 -21.44 -3.98 -2.61
C TRP A 126 -22.46 -5.05 -3.03
N LYS A 127 -23.35 -5.48 -2.13
CA LYS A 127 -24.43 -6.43 -2.44
C LYS A 127 -25.56 -5.83 -3.28
N ASP A 128 -25.61 -4.52 -3.46
CA ASP A 128 -26.65 -3.86 -4.25
C ASP A 128 -26.49 -4.17 -5.75
N GLY A 129 -27.60 -4.47 -6.41
CA GLY A 129 -27.62 -4.79 -7.84
C GLY A 129 -27.16 -3.63 -8.73
N GLY A 130 -27.46 -2.38 -8.36
CA GLY A 130 -27.02 -1.19 -9.07
C GLY A 130 -25.51 -0.97 -8.96
N VAL A 131 -24.95 -1.23 -7.78
CA VAL A 131 -23.50 -1.17 -7.54
C VAL A 131 -22.76 -2.25 -8.34
N GLN A 132 -23.25 -3.49 -8.34
CA GLN A 132 -22.70 -4.57 -9.17
C GLN A 132 -22.78 -4.27 -10.67
N ALA A 133 -23.91 -3.70 -11.14
CA ALA A 133 -24.06 -3.27 -12.52
C ALA A 133 -23.05 -2.17 -12.90
N CYS A 134 -22.83 -1.19 -12.02
CA CYS A 134 -21.81 -0.16 -12.24
C CYS A 134 -20.39 -0.74 -12.22
N PHE A 135 -20.13 -1.72 -11.35
CA PHE A 135 -18.85 -2.41 -11.31
C PHE A 135 -18.57 -3.22 -12.59
N SER A 136 -19.57 -3.83 -13.21
CA SER A 136 -19.41 -4.49 -14.52
C SER A 136 -18.94 -3.52 -15.62
N ARG A 137 -19.28 -2.24 -15.48
CA ARG A 137 -18.88 -1.12 -16.35
C ARG A 137 -17.66 -0.36 -15.80
N SER A 138 -16.92 -0.95 -14.86
CA SER A 138 -15.69 -0.37 -14.30
C SER A 138 -14.63 0.01 -15.33
N ARG A 139 -14.69 -0.56 -16.54
CA ARG A 139 -13.82 -0.18 -17.67
C ARG A 139 -14.07 1.26 -18.18
N GLU A 140 -15.20 1.88 -17.83
CA GLU A 140 -15.54 3.25 -18.23
C GLU A 140 -15.00 4.32 -17.27
N TYR A 141 -14.41 3.92 -16.14
CA TYR A 141 -13.81 4.83 -15.16
C TYR A 141 -12.52 4.25 -14.58
N GLN A 142 -11.71 5.09 -13.94
CA GLN A 142 -10.53 4.60 -13.23
C GLN A 142 -10.96 3.92 -11.94
N LEU A 143 -10.91 2.59 -11.94
CA LEU A 143 -11.08 1.77 -10.75
C LEU A 143 -9.79 0.96 -10.54
N ASN A 144 -9.37 0.84 -9.29
CA ASN A 144 -8.21 0.02 -8.97
C ASN A 144 -8.54 -1.46 -9.27
N ASP A 145 -7.62 -2.21 -9.89
CA ASP A 145 -7.82 -3.63 -10.19
C ASP A 145 -8.11 -4.46 -8.93
N SER A 146 -7.60 -4.01 -7.77
CA SER A 146 -7.86 -4.61 -6.46
C SER A 146 -9.31 -4.45 -5.97
N ALA A 147 -10.13 -3.59 -6.60
CA ALA A 147 -11.54 -3.43 -6.27
C ALA A 147 -12.35 -4.71 -6.47
N SER A 148 -11.92 -5.59 -7.38
CA SER A 148 -12.56 -6.90 -7.58
C SER A 148 -12.52 -7.76 -6.31
N TYR A 149 -11.55 -7.55 -5.43
CA TYR A 149 -11.38 -8.30 -4.18
C TYR A 149 -12.20 -7.73 -3.01
N LEU A 150 -13.01 -6.67 -3.22
CA LEU A 150 -13.93 -6.13 -2.21
C LEU A 150 -14.84 -7.20 -1.59
N HIS A 151 -15.26 -8.20 -2.37
CA HIS A 151 -16.10 -9.30 -1.91
C HIS A 151 -15.38 -10.29 -0.95
N LEU A 152 -14.05 -10.38 -1.03
CA LEU A 152 -13.24 -11.31 -0.21
C LEU A 152 -12.94 -10.77 1.20
N PHE A 153 -13.27 -9.51 1.47
CA PHE A 153 -13.10 -8.93 2.80
C PHE A 153 -13.95 -9.64 3.87
N ASP A 154 -15.07 -10.28 3.50
CA ASP A 154 -15.93 -11.01 4.44
C ASP A 154 -15.22 -12.23 5.08
N TYR A 155 -14.37 -12.91 4.31
CA TYR A 155 -13.73 -14.16 4.75
C TYR A 155 -12.45 -13.93 5.57
N LYS A 156 -11.64 -12.94 5.21
CA LYS A 156 -10.33 -12.73 5.87
C LYS A 156 -10.39 -11.80 7.10
N PHE A 157 -11.44 -10.99 7.27
CA PHE A 157 -11.53 -10.08 8.42
C PHE A 157 -12.19 -10.66 9.66
N ARG A 158 -13.01 -11.69 9.49
CA ARG A 158 -13.71 -12.34 10.60
C ARG A 158 -12.77 -13.22 11.43
N ASP A 159 -11.78 -13.83 10.78
CA ASP A 159 -10.62 -14.41 11.46
C ASP A 159 -9.58 -13.32 11.65
N ARG A 160 -9.36 -12.90 12.90
CA ARG A 160 -8.25 -11.99 13.30
C ARG A 160 -6.85 -12.53 12.95
N THR A 161 -6.78 -13.71 12.33
CA THR A 161 -5.58 -14.52 12.14
C THR A 161 -5.05 -14.47 10.70
N VAL A 162 -5.84 -14.04 9.72
CA VAL A 162 -5.39 -14.05 8.31
C VAL A 162 -4.86 -12.68 7.93
N ILE A 163 -3.68 -12.39 8.46
CA ILE A 163 -2.73 -11.46 7.83
C ILE A 163 -2.10 -12.22 6.66
N PHE A 164 -1.84 -11.50 5.56
CA PHE A 164 -1.36 -11.95 4.24
C PHE A 164 -0.48 -13.19 4.22
#